data_AF-A0A3D6EH06-F1
#
_entry.id   AF-A0A3D6EH06-F1
#
_cell.length_a   1.000
_cell.length_b   1.000
_cell.length_c   1.000
_cell.angle_alpha   90.00
_cell.angle_beta   90.00
_cell.angle_gamma   90.00
#
_symmetry.space_group_name_H-M   'P 1'
#
loop_
_entity.id
_entity.type
_entity.pdbx_description
1 polymer ?
#
loop_
_entity_poly.entity_id
_entity_poly.type
_entity_poly.pdbx_seq_one_letter_code
_entity_poly.pdbx_strand_id
1 'polypeptide(L)' 'ANKNSVGASALDGLGVGLGFTLSLTVIGIVREILGSGSVFGWKFIPGDGILAFVMAPGAFIALGYLMVLFNKYLAKK' A
#
# COMPACT_ATOMS: atom_id res chain seq x y z
N ALA A 1 28.81 5.77 12.76
CA ALA A 1 27.48 5.15 12.95
C ALA A 1 27.04 5.11 14.43
N ASN A 2 27.38 6.14 15.23
CA ASN A 2 27.14 6.17 16.70
C ASN A 2 26.90 7.62 17.15
N LYS A 3 25.91 8.32 16.58
CA LYS A 3 25.57 9.71 16.97
C LYS A 3 24.07 9.98 17.12
N ASN A 4 23.20 9.01 16.83
CA ASN A 4 21.77 9.09 17.16
C ASN A 4 21.51 8.17 18.36
N SER A 5 20.86 8.72 19.39
CA SER A 5 20.46 7.99 20.59
C SER A 5 19.66 6.73 20.21
N VAL A 6 19.80 5.63 20.94
CA VAL A 6 19.08 4.35 20.69
C VAL A 6 17.57 4.58 20.50
N GLY A 7 17.00 5.55 21.22
CA GLY A 7 15.60 5.95 21.08
C GLY A 7 15.26 6.61 19.73
N ALA A 8 16.15 7.40 19.14
CA ALA A 8 15.94 8.00 17.82
C ALA A 8 15.89 6.91 16.74
N SER A 9 16.86 5.99 16.72
CA SER A 9 16.88 4.86 15.78
C SER A 9 15.68 3.91 15.94
N ALA A 10 15.17 3.74 17.16
CA ALA A 10 13.95 2.96 17.41
C ALA A 10 12.69 3.65 16.84
N LEU A 11 12.59 4.98 16.98
CA LEU A 11 11.52 5.78 16.39
C LEU A 11 11.60 5.81 14.85
N ASP A 12 12.80 5.90 14.27
CA ASP A 12 13.02 5.80 12.83
C ASP A 12 12.60 4.41 12.30
N GLY A 13 13.01 3.33 12.98
CA GLY A 13 12.61 1.97 12.63
C GLY A 13 11.10 1.75 12.73
N LEU A 14 10.45 2.29 13.77
CA LEU A 14 8.99 2.26 13.92
C LEU A 14 8.29 3.06 12.82
N GLY A 15 8.80 4.25 12.49
CA GLY A 15 8.24 5.10 11.43
C GLY A 15 8.28 4.41 10.06
N VAL A 16 9.42 3.79 9.72
CA VAL A 16 9.58 3.02 8.48
C VAL A 16 8.68 1.79 8.47
N GLY A 17 8.65 1.02 9.56
CA GLY A 17 7.82 -0.19 9.67
C GLY A 17 6.32 0.09 9.59
N LEU A 18 5.84 1.13 10.28
CA LEU A 18 4.46 1.57 10.23
C LEU A 18 4.10 2.12 8.85
N GLY A 19 4.96 2.94 8.25
CA GLY A 19 4.74 3.47 6.90
C GLY A 19 4.66 2.36 5.84
N PHE A 20 5.53 1.35 5.95
CA PHE A 20 5.52 0.19 5.07
C PHE A 20 4.24 -0.65 5.24
N THR A 21 3.85 -0.92 6.48
CA THR A 21 2.65 -1.70 6.79
C THR A 21 1.40 -1.00 6.26
N LEU A 22 1.25 0.30 6.52
CA LEU A 22 0.15 1.12 5.99
C LEU A 22 0.12 1.11 4.47
N SER A 23 1.28 1.23 3.81
CA SER A 23 1.38 1.17 2.35
C SER A 23 0.89 -0.17 1.81
N LEU A 24 1.33 -1.29 2.41
CA LEU A 24 0.87 -2.63 2.02
C LEU A 24 -0.63 -2.83 2.26
N THR A 25 -1.17 -2.33 3.37
CA THR A 25 -2.61 -2.39 3.68
C THR A 25 -3.41 -1.63 2.62
N VAL A 26 -3.02 -0.40 2.28
CA VAL A 26 -3.71 0.40 1.26
C VAL A 26 -3.66 -0.28 -0.11
N ILE A 27 -2.48 -0.79 -0.51
CA ILE A 27 -2.35 -1.54 -1.78
C ILE A 27 -3.23 -2.80 -1.76
N GLY A 28 -3.27 -3.54 -0.65
CA GLY A 28 -4.09 -4.73 -0.48
C GLY A 28 -5.58 -4.43 -0.65
N ILE A 29 -6.09 -3.40 0.03
CA ILE A 29 -7.49 -2.97 -0.04
C ILE A 29 -7.87 -2.60 -1.48
N VAL A 30 -7.05 -1.79 -2.15
CA VAL A 30 -7.33 -1.39 -3.55
C VAL A 30 -7.39 -2.62 -4.47
N ARG A 31 -6.50 -3.60 -4.26
CA ARG A 31 -6.48 -4.84 -5.04
C ARG A 31 -7.69 -5.73 -4.75
N GLU A 32 -8.16 -5.76 -3.51
CA GLU A 32 -9.35 -6.54 -3.11
C GLU A 32 -10.63 -5.93 -3.68
N ILE A 33 -10.74 -4.59 -3.67
CA ILE A 33 -11.87 -3.85 -4.26
C ILE A 33 -11.91 -4.08 -5.78
N LEU A 34 -10.78 -3.89 -6.47
CA LEU A 34 -10.74 -4.04 -7.93
C LEU A 34 -10.79 -5.50 -8.39
N GLY A 35 -10.26 -6.42 -7.56
CA GLY A 35 -10.11 -7.83 -7.87
C GLY A 35 -11.36 -8.66 -7.65
N SER A 36 -12.04 -8.46 -6.53
CA SER A 36 -13.20 -9.27 -6.12
C SER A 36 -14.41 -8.44 -5.67
N GLY A 37 -14.31 -7.11 -5.72
CA GLY A 37 -15.37 -6.22 -5.24
C GLY A 37 -15.57 -6.33 -3.73
N SER A 38 -14.53 -6.73 -2.98
CA SER A 38 -14.59 -6.98 -1.55
C SER A 38 -13.53 -6.19 -0.78
N VAL A 39 -13.79 -5.96 0.50
CA VAL A 39 -12.85 -5.31 1.42
C VAL A 39 -12.84 -6.11 2.72
N PHE A 40 -11.68 -6.64 3.12
CA PHE A 40 -11.55 -7.48 4.33
C PHE A 40 -12.59 -8.62 4.37
N GLY A 41 -12.88 -9.23 3.22
CA GLY A 41 -13.88 -10.30 3.10
C GLY A 41 -15.35 -9.85 3.04
N TRP A 42 -15.64 -8.55 3.16
CA TRP A 42 -16.99 -8.01 2.94
C TRP A 42 -17.17 -7.69 1.45
N LYS A 43 -18.05 -8.44 0.78
CA LYS A 43 -18.33 -8.28 -0.66
C LYS A 43 -19.39 -7.21 -0.88
N PHE A 44 -18.99 -6.10 -1.50
CA PHE A 44 -19.87 -4.97 -1.81
C PHE A 44 -20.47 -5.07 -3.22
N ILE A 45 -19.79 -5.73 -4.16
CA ILE A 45 -20.25 -5.87 -5.54
C ILE A 45 -20.57 -7.35 -5.84
N PRO A 46 -21.81 -7.71 -6.21
CA PRO A 46 -22.16 -9.05 -6.64
C PRO A 46 -21.68 -9.30 -8.07
N GLY A 47 -20.45 -9.79 -8.21
CA GLY A 47 -19.85 -10.22 -9.49
C GLY A 47 -18.44 -10.77 -9.29
N ASP A 48 -17.91 -11.46 -10.29
CA ASP A 48 -16.47 -11.70 -10.40
C ASP A 48 -15.81 -10.36 -10.75
N GLY A 49 -14.95 -9.85 -9.86
CA GLY A 49 -14.19 -8.64 -10.13
C GLY A 49 -13.10 -8.87 -11.17
N ILE A 50 -12.20 -7.91 -11.32
CA ILE A 50 -11.10 -8.02 -12.28
C ILE A 50 -10.00 -8.89 -11.66
N LEU A 51 -10.09 -10.21 -11.82
CA LEU A 51 -9.11 -11.18 -11.29
C LEU A 51 -7.64 -10.84 -11.61
N ALA A 52 -7.39 -10.08 -12.69
CA ALA A 52 -6.06 -9.57 -13.02
C ALA A 52 -5.43 -8.71 -11.91
N PHE A 53 -6.22 -8.03 -11.07
CA PHE A 53 -5.73 -7.25 -9.93
C PHE A 53 -5.30 -8.11 -8.73
N VAL A 54 -5.81 -9.34 -8.63
CA VAL A 54 -5.41 -10.34 -7.62
C VAL A 54 -4.12 -11.05 -8.03
N MET A 55 -3.84 -11.16 -9.33
CA MET A 55 -2.61 -11.76 -9.84
C MET A 55 -1.40 -10.81 -9.75
N ALA A 56 -0.20 -11.35 -9.97
CA ALA A 56 1.06 -10.60 -10.05
C ALA A 56 1.00 -9.30 -10.90
N PRO A 57 0.41 -9.27 -12.11
CA PRO A 57 0.31 -8.03 -12.90
C PRO A 57 -0.44 -6.90 -12.19
N GLY A 58 -1.48 -7.22 -11.41
CA GLY A 58 -2.22 -6.26 -10.61
C GLY A 58 -1.38 -5.54 -9.55
N ALA A 59 -0.43 -6.25 -8.94
CA ALA A 59 0.45 -5.69 -7.92
C ALA A 59 1.37 -4.61 -8.50
N PHE A 60 1.92 -4.83 -9.71
CA PHE A 60 2.79 -3.86 -10.37
C PHE A 60 2.02 -2.62 -10.83
N ILE A 61 0.80 -2.78 -11.33
CA ILE A 61 -0.06 -1.65 -11.72
C ILE A 61 -0.41 -0.80 -10.49
N ALA A 62 -0.83 -1.45 -9.39
CA ALA A 62 -1.14 -0.75 -8.15
C ALA A 62 0.07 0.00 -7.59
N LEU A 63 1.26 -0.63 -7.63
CA LEU A 63 2.52 0.01 -7.22
C LEU A 63 2.87 1.21 -8.10
N GLY A 64 2.72 1.09 -9.43
CA GLY A 64 2.96 2.19 -10.37
C GLY A 64 2.03 3.39 -10.13
N TYR A 65 0.74 3.12 -9.94
CA TYR A 65 -0.23 4.17 -9.59
C TYR A 65 0.08 4.82 -8.24
N LEU A 66 0.42 4.02 -7.23
CA LEU A 66 0.81 4.53 -5.92
C LEU A 66 2.05 5.44 -6.05
N MET A 67 3.05 5.03 -6.84
CA MET A 67 4.25 5.83 -7.08
C MET A 67 3.94 7.16 -7.76
N VAL A 68 3.07 7.18 -8.77
CA VAL A 68 2.62 8.43 -9.43
C VAL A 68 1.87 9.33 -8.44
N LEU A 69 0.99 8.75 -7.62
CA LEU A 69 0.24 9.46 -6.60
C LEU A 69 1.19 10.10 -5.58
N PHE A 70 2.06 9.30 -4.98
CA PHE A 70 3.05 9.75 -4.00
C PHE A 70 3.97 10.81 -4.59
N ASN A 71 4.47 10.62 -5.82
CA ASN A 71 5.31 11.62 -6.47
C ASN A 71 4.53 12.92 -6.68
N LYS A 72 3.27 12.87 -7.13
CA LYS A 72 2.45 14.08 -7.33
C LYS A 72 2.10 14.81 -6.02
N TYR A 73 1.86 14.09 -4.92
CA TYR A 73 1.50 14.71 -3.64
C TYR A 73 2.71 15.09 -2.78
N LEU A 74 3.81 14.33 -2.82
CA LEU A 74 5.03 14.61 -2.05
C LEU A 74 6.04 15.50 -2.80
N ALA A 75 6.15 15.38 -4.14
CA ALA A 75 6.99 16.29 -4.92
C ALA A 75 6.34 17.66 -5.15
N LYS A 76 5.12 17.87 -4.63
CA LYS A 76 4.55 19.20 -4.44
C LYS A 76 5.06 19.80 -3.14
N LYS A 77 6.38 20.03 -3.09
CA LYS A 77 7.02 20.97 -2.17
C LYS A 77 8.01 21.82 -2.96
#